data_AF-W4HAL3-F1
#
_entry.id   AF-W4HAL3-F1
#
_cell.length_a   1.000
_cell.length_b   1.000
_cell.length_c   1.000
_cell.angle_alpha   90.00
_cell.angle_beta   90.00
_cell.angle_gamma   90.00
#
_symmetry.space_group_name_H-M   'P 1'
#
loop_
_entity.id
_entity.type
_entity.pdbx_description
1 polymer ?
#
loop_
_entity_poly.entity_id
_entity_poly.type
_entity_poly.pdbx_seq_one_letter_code
_entity_poly.pdbx_strand_id
1 'polypeptide(L)'
;MEKSFRCVTQRCESAKLLIDNDNEYVHIGRGLILYVSWAKGASVEDLPRIVKTLLNMRLLPVAAAPSRSQSICEATLEHDPMHVLVVPQAALTSKLQRGKNIQYHGQLTKDDGAEVVYTEFIRLLRDMSADILASLPSSGSKCTRSTNIQQ
;
A
#
# COMPACT_ATOMS: atom_id res chain seq x y z
N MET A 1 0.93 23.59 8.85
CA MET A 1 0.73 23.10 7.47
C MET A 1 -0.03 21.79 7.55
N GLU A 2 -1.22 21.71 6.97
CA GLU A 2 -1.97 20.46 6.95
C GLU A 2 -1.29 19.47 6.00
N LYS A 3 -1.16 18.19 6.41
CA LYS A 3 -0.50 17.18 5.57
C LYS A 3 -1.36 16.90 4.33
N SER A 4 -0.76 17.01 3.15
CA SER A 4 -1.39 16.77 1.85
C SER A 4 -1.72 15.29 1.57
N PHE A 5 -1.17 14.38 2.36
CA PHE A 5 -1.37 12.93 2.23
C PHE A 5 -1.58 12.27 3.59
N ARG A 6 -2.50 11.30 3.64
CA ARG A 6 -2.75 10.43 4.80
C ARG A 6 -2.82 8.99 4.34
N CYS A 7 -2.20 8.11 5.12
CA CYS A 7 -2.24 6.67 4.91
C CYS A 7 -2.50 5.97 6.23
N VAL A 8 -3.38 4.97 6.21
CA VAL A 8 -3.48 3.94 7.25
C VAL A 8 -2.98 2.64 6.65
N THR A 9 -1.97 2.05 7.28
CA THR A 9 -1.38 0.79 6.84
C THR A 9 -1.73 -0.32 7.82
N GLN A 10 -2.17 -1.46 7.29
CA GLN A 10 -2.45 -2.67 8.06
C GLN A 10 -1.69 -3.85 7.48
N ARG A 11 -1.22 -4.74 8.36
CA ARG A 11 -0.76 -6.07 7.95
C ARG A 11 -1.96 -6.97 7.74
N CYS A 12 -1.91 -7.80 6.72
CA CYS A 12 -2.94 -8.81 6.45
C CYS A 12 -2.31 -10.16 6.09
N GLU A 13 -3.00 -11.23 6.44
CA GLU A 13 -2.70 -12.59 5.95
C GLU A 13 -3.45 -12.89 4.64
N SER A 14 -4.60 -12.25 4.44
CA SER A 14 -5.32 -12.21 3.17
C SER A 14 -6.29 -11.02 3.15
N ALA A 15 -6.71 -10.59 1.96
CA ALA A 15 -7.77 -9.61 1.79
C ALA A 15 -8.53 -9.82 0.48
N LYS A 16 -9.80 -9.41 0.44
CA LYS A 16 -10.63 -9.33 -0.76
C LYS A 16 -11.20 -7.92 -0.91
N LEU A 17 -11.26 -7.40 -2.14
CA LEU A 17 -11.82 -6.09 -2.45
C LEU A 17 -12.80 -6.21 -3.62
N LEU A 18 -14.02 -5.69 -3.44
CA LEU A 18 -15.03 -5.54 -4.49
C LEU A 18 -14.61 -4.42 -5.45
N ILE A 19 -14.60 -4.67 -6.76
CA ILE A 19 -14.08 -3.72 -7.76
C ILE A 19 -15.10 -3.21 -8.76
N ASP A 20 -16.24 -3.89 -8.92
CA ASP A 20 -17.29 -3.57 -9.88
C ASP A 20 -18.56 -2.98 -9.24
N ASN A 21 -18.62 -2.93 -7.90
CA ASN A 21 -19.82 -2.61 -7.10
C ASN A 21 -20.98 -3.60 -7.23
N ASP A 22 -20.72 -4.83 -7.68
CA ASP A 22 -21.71 -5.90 -7.78
C ASP A 22 -21.16 -7.18 -7.13
N ASN A 23 -20.31 -7.92 -7.82
CA ASN A 23 -19.86 -9.23 -7.34
C ASN A 23 -18.42 -9.62 -7.72
N GLU A 24 -17.69 -8.78 -8.46
CA GLU A 24 -16.31 -9.02 -8.84
C GLU A 24 -15.35 -8.62 -7.72
N TYR A 25 -14.60 -9.61 -7.21
CA TYR A 25 -13.60 -9.41 -6.16
C TYR A 25 -12.20 -9.74 -6.64
N VAL A 26 -11.25 -8.87 -6.31
CA VAL A 26 -9.82 -9.20 -6.35
C VAL A 26 -9.38 -9.77 -4.99
N HIS A 27 -8.40 -10.66 -5.00
CA HIS A 27 -7.86 -11.30 -3.80
C HIS A 27 -6.35 -11.11 -3.71
N ILE A 28 -5.86 -10.83 -2.50
CA ILE A 28 -4.44 -10.85 -2.18
C ILE A 28 -4.15 -11.79 -1.01
N GLY A 29 -2.96 -12.40 -1.02
CA GLY A 29 -2.43 -13.15 0.12
C GLY A 29 -1.80 -12.24 1.17
N ARG A 30 -0.81 -12.78 1.89
CA ARG A 30 -0.11 -12.08 2.97
C ARG A 30 0.54 -10.80 2.45
N GLY A 31 0.46 -9.72 3.22
CA GLY A 31 0.82 -8.41 2.70
C GLY A 31 0.48 -7.21 3.58
N LEU A 32 0.37 -6.06 2.90
CA LEU A 32 -0.07 -4.80 3.47
C LEU A 32 -1.31 -4.27 2.75
N ILE A 33 -2.24 -3.71 3.52
CA ILE A 33 -3.33 -2.88 2.99
C ILE A 33 -2.97 -1.42 3.25
N LEU A 34 -3.03 -0.60 2.20
CA LEU A 34 -2.79 0.84 2.24
C LEU A 34 -4.10 1.59 1.96
N TYR A 35 -4.72 2.15 2.99
CA TYR A 35 -5.83 3.09 2.82
C TYR A 35 -5.27 4.48 2.63
N VAL A 36 -5.48 5.07 1.46
CA VAL A 36 -4.81 6.32 1.06
C VAL A 36 -5.81 7.45 0.82
N SER A 37 -5.43 8.66 1.19
CA SER A 37 -6.20 9.87 0.93
C SER A 37 -5.29 11.07 0.73
N TRP A 38 -5.70 11.96 -0.16
CA TRP A 38 -5.04 13.23 -0.43
C TRP A 38 -5.93 14.39 -0.03
N ALA A 39 -5.30 15.43 0.50
CA ALA A 39 -5.95 16.68 0.78
C ALA A 39 -5.73 17.68 -0.36
N LYS A 40 -6.51 18.76 -0.39
CA LYS A 40 -6.30 19.87 -1.33
C LYS A 40 -4.86 20.37 -1.27
N GLY A 41 -4.29 20.64 -2.45
CA GLY A 41 -2.89 21.03 -2.59
C GLY A 41 -1.92 19.85 -2.64
N ALA A 42 -2.40 18.59 -2.66
CA ALA A 42 -1.56 17.46 -3.01
C ALA A 42 -1.05 17.59 -4.45
N SER A 43 0.24 17.34 -4.65
CA SER A 43 0.91 17.38 -5.95
C SER A 43 1.50 16.01 -6.29
N VAL A 44 1.57 15.69 -7.58
CA VAL A 44 2.26 14.50 -8.08
C VAL A 44 3.76 14.51 -7.76
N GLU A 45 4.34 15.71 -7.58
CA GLU A 45 5.75 15.90 -7.22
C GLU A 45 6.12 15.32 -5.85
N ASP A 46 5.16 15.23 -4.93
CA ASP A 46 5.36 14.62 -3.60
C ASP A 46 5.37 13.09 -3.64
N LEU A 47 4.78 12.48 -4.68
CA LEU A 47 4.52 11.04 -4.72
C LEU A 47 5.77 10.17 -4.66
N PRO A 48 6.89 10.47 -5.36
CA PRO A 48 8.10 9.64 -5.27
C PRO A 48 8.62 9.51 -3.83
N ARG A 49 8.59 10.62 -3.06
CA ARG A 49 9.00 10.62 -1.65
C ARG A 49 8.02 9.84 -0.78
N ILE A 50 6.72 9.98 -1.02
CA ILE A 50 5.67 9.25 -0.30
C ILE A 50 5.82 7.74 -0.55
N VAL A 51 5.89 7.32 -1.81
CA VAL A 51 6.04 5.91 -2.21
C VAL A 51 7.32 5.32 -1.65
N LYS A 52 8.46 6.02 -1.76
CA LYS A 52 9.73 5.60 -1.15
C LYS A 52 9.57 5.38 0.36
N THR A 53 8.88 6.29 1.05
CA THR A 53 8.64 6.15 2.49
C THR A 53 7.84 4.89 2.77
N LEU A 54 6.73 4.67 2.06
CA LEU A 54 5.84 3.52 2.28
C LEU A 54 6.54 2.18 2.02
N LEU A 55 7.31 2.07 0.93
CA LEU A 55 8.05 0.86 0.57
C LEU A 55 9.19 0.55 1.55
N ASN A 56 9.73 1.55 2.24
CA ASN A 56 10.80 1.37 3.24
C ASN A 56 10.28 1.23 4.68
N MET A 57 8.97 1.35 4.92
CA MET A 57 8.41 1.16 6.27
C MET A 57 8.64 -0.28 6.74
N ARG A 58 9.28 -0.42 7.90
CA ARG A 58 9.57 -1.74 8.49
C ARG A 58 8.42 -2.19 9.38
N LEU A 59 7.36 -2.74 8.78
CA LEU A 59 6.14 -3.17 9.48
C LEU A 59 6.01 -4.69 9.62
N LEU A 60 6.66 -5.44 8.74
CA LEU A 60 6.51 -6.90 8.67
C LEU A 60 7.56 -7.58 9.56
N PRO A 61 7.22 -8.67 10.27
CA PRO A 61 8.21 -9.38 11.07
C PRO A 61 9.22 -10.10 10.18
N VAL A 62 10.47 -10.20 10.63
CA VAL A 62 11.48 -11.08 10.03
C VAL A 62 11.23 -12.51 10.49
N ALA A 63 11.14 -13.47 9.56
CA ALA A 63 10.75 -14.85 9.90
C ALA A 63 11.69 -15.49 10.94
N ALA A 64 12.99 -15.28 10.77
CA ALA A 64 14.02 -15.81 11.68
C ALA A 64 14.20 -14.97 12.96
N ALA A 65 13.59 -13.80 13.07
CA ALA A 65 13.74 -12.90 14.22
C ALA A 65 12.48 -12.02 14.39
N PRO A 66 11.40 -12.53 15.02
CA PRO A 66 10.11 -11.83 15.09
C PRO A 66 10.15 -10.48 15.82
N SER A 67 11.17 -10.22 16.64
CA SER A 67 11.41 -8.92 17.29
C SER A 67 11.99 -7.86 16.36
N ARG A 68 12.46 -8.26 15.16
CA ARG A 68 12.91 -7.36 14.10
C ARG A 68 11.81 -7.19 13.07
N SER A 69 11.69 -5.96 12.57
CA SER A 69 10.81 -5.65 11.45
C SER A 69 11.62 -5.49 10.16
N GLN A 70 10.97 -5.69 9.03
CA GLN A 70 11.47 -5.54 7.67
C GLN A 70 10.45 -4.85 6.77
N SER A 71 10.95 -4.31 5.66
CA SER A 71 10.12 -3.70 4.63
C SER A 71 9.35 -4.75 3.83
N ILE A 72 8.38 -4.31 3.03
CA ILE A 72 7.64 -5.24 2.17
C ILE A 72 8.50 -5.86 1.08
N CYS A 73 9.43 -5.10 0.50
CA CYS A 73 10.35 -5.62 -0.50
C CYS A 73 11.32 -6.65 0.08
N GLU A 74 11.85 -6.41 1.29
CA GLU A 74 12.69 -7.39 2.01
C GLU A 74 11.87 -8.66 2.33
N ALA A 75 10.65 -8.51 2.84
CA ALA A 75 9.79 -9.64 3.17
C ALA A 75 9.39 -10.47 1.95
N THR A 76 9.35 -9.87 0.75
CA THR A 76 9.10 -10.57 -0.52
C THR A 76 10.24 -11.51 -0.90
N LEU A 77 11.47 -11.26 -0.43
CA LEU A 77 12.59 -12.17 -0.64
C LEU A 77 12.61 -13.35 0.33
N GLU A 78 12.00 -13.20 1.52
CA GLU A 78 11.81 -14.27 2.50
C GLU A 78 10.57 -15.13 2.20
N HIS A 79 9.53 -14.51 1.63
CA HIS A 79 8.23 -15.11 1.38
C HIS A 79 7.77 -14.87 -0.07
N ASP A 80 7.32 -15.92 -0.74
CA ASP A 80 6.79 -15.84 -2.11
C ASP A 80 5.25 -15.73 -2.11
N PRO A 81 4.65 -14.75 -2.80
CA PRO A 81 4.98 -13.32 -2.81
C PRO A 81 4.20 -12.53 -1.73
N MET A 82 4.80 -11.44 -1.22
CA MET A 82 4.10 -10.47 -0.36
C MET A 82 3.30 -9.47 -1.21
N HIS A 83 2.05 -9.22 -0.84
CA HIS A 83 1.13 -8.40 -1.63
C HIS A 83 0.91 -6.99 -1.05
N VAL A 84 0.58 -6.03 -1.91
CA VAL A 84 0.07 -4.72 -1.51
C VAL A 84 -1.31 -4.51 -2.11
N LEU A 85 -2.30 -4.25 -1.26
CA LEU A 85 -3.63 -3.79 -1.68
C LEU A 85 -3.78 -2.30 -1.35
N VAL A 86 -4.04 -1.47 -2.36
CA VAL A 86 -4.25 -0.03 -2.17
C VAL A 86 -5.73 0.29 -2.29
N VAL A 87 -6.31 0.89 -1.25
CA VAL A 87 -7.72 1.28 -1.20
C VAL A 87 -7.83 2.81 -1.17
N PRO A 88 -8.48 3.45 -2.16
CA PRO A 88 -8.78 4.87 -2.08
C PRO A 88 -9.79 5.11 -0.95
N GLN A 89 -9.42 5.91 0.06
CA GLN A 89 -10.22 6.14 1.26
C GLN A 89 -10.26 7.63 1.61
N ALA A 90 -10.98 8.41 0.80
CA ALA A 90 -11.02 9.88 0.88
C ALA A 90 -11.30 10.40 2.30
N ALA A 91 -12.15 9.72 3.08
CA ALA A 91 -12.55 10.12 4.42
C ALA A 91 -11.40 10.31 5.43
N LEU A 92 -10.20 9.77 5.16
CA LEU A 92 -9.05 9.92 6.07
C LEU A 92 -8.59 11.37 6.24
N THR A 93 -8.83 12.25 5.26
CA THR A 93 -8.49 13.68 5.34
C THR A 93 -9.62 14.54 5.90
N SER A 94 -10.76 13.95 6.21
CA SER A 94 -11.89 14.65 6.82
C SER A 94 -11.62 15.02 8.27
N LYS A 95 -12.31 16.06 8.75
CA LYS A 95 -12.20 16.54 10.13
C LYS A 95 -13.52 16.35 10.87
N LEU A 96 -13.43 15.92 12.12
CA LEU A 96 -14.56 15.97 13.03
C LEU A 96 -14.78 17.42 13.48
N GLN A 97 -15.97 17.95 13.25
CA GLN A 97 -16.41 19.24 13.75
C GLN A 97 -17.14 19.08 15.10
N ARG A 98 -17.42 20.22 15.76
CA ARG A 98 -18.30 20.25 16.92
C ARG A 98 -19.66 19.65 16.55
N GLY A 99 -20.24 18.88 17.47
CA GLY A 99 -21.59 18.31 17.27
C GLY A 99 -21.65 17.05 16.39
N LYS A 100 -20.58 16.24 16.35
CA LYS A 100 -20.50 14.93 15.66
C LYS A 100 -20.52 14.97 14.13
N ASN A 101 -20.46 16.16 13.51
CA ASN A 101 -20.44 16.29 12.06
C ASN A 101 -19.04 16.09 11.48
N ILE A 102 -18.94 15.47 10.30
CA ILE A 102 -17.67 15.28 9.57
C ILE A 102 -17.61 16.28 8.41
N GLN A 103 -16.52 17.04 8.32
CA GLN A 103 -16.27 18.01 7.26
C GLN A 103 -15.25 17.49 6.24
N TYR A 104 -15.61 17.62 4.96
CA TYR A 104 -14.90 17.05 3.82
C TYR A 104 -14.12 18.08 2.99
N HIS A 105 -14.15 19.38 3.34
CA HIS A 105 -13.55 20.44 2.51
C HIS A 105 -12.05 20.30 2.26
N GLY A 106 -11.35 19.54 3.10
CA GLY A 106 -9.94 19.25 2.94
C GLY A 106 -9.65 18.19 1.89
N GLN A 107 -10.63 17.40 1.43
CA GLN A 107 -10.41 16.31 0.47
C GLN A 107 -10.04 16.85 -0.91
N LEU A 108 -9.08 16.17 -1.55
CA LEU A 108 -8.87 16.32 -2.99
C LEU A 108 -10.07 15.71 -3.72
N THR A 109 -10.72 16.49 -4.58
CA THR A 109 -11.92 16.05 -5.30
C THR A 109 -11.54 15.41 -6.64
N LYS A 110 -12.52 14.76 -7.29
CA LYS A 110 -12.34 14.24 -8.65
C LYS A 110 -11.97 15.35 -9.64
N ASP A 111 -12.70 16.46 -9.58
CA ASP A 111 -12.50 17.63 -10.45
C ASP A 111 -11.13 18.30 -10.21
N ASP A 112 -10.61 18.21 -8.97
CA ASP A 112 -9.28 18.71 -8.61
C ASP A 112 -8.14 17.70 -8.93
N GLY A 113 -8.42 16.60 -9.63
CA GLY A 113 -7.41 15.66 -10.11
C GLY A 113 -7.08 14.48 -9.18
N ALA A 114 -7.98 14.10 -8.25
CA ALA A 114 -7.75 12.96 -7.37
C ALA A 114 -7.47 11.64 -8.11
N GLU A 115 -8.12 11.41 -9.26
CA GLU A 115 -7.92 10.22 -10.08
C GLU A 115 -6.51 10.18 -10.71
N VAL A 116 -5.99 11.33 -11.14
CA VAL A 116 -4.64 11.46 -11.69
C VAL A 116 -3.60 11.16 -10.60
N VAL A 117 -3.77 11.76 -9.41
CA VAL A 117 -2.88 11.56 -8.27
C VAL A 117 -2.87 10.10 -7.82
N TYR A 118 -4.04 9.45 -7.73
CA TYR A 118 -4.14 8.04 -7.38
C TYR A 118 -3.48 7.15 -8.44
N THR A 119 -3.75 7.38 -9.72
CA THR A 119 -3.17 6.58 -10.82
C THR A 119 -1.65 6.69 -10.84
N GLU A 120 -1.11 7.89 -10.70
CA GLU A 120 0.34 8.11 -10.64
C GLU A 120 0.97 7.50 -9.39
N PHE A 121 0.27 7.53 -8.25
CA PHE A 121 0.70 6.85 -7.03
C PHE A 121 0.82 5.33 -7.24
N ILE A 122 -0.17 4.70 -7.88
CA ILE A 122 -0.14 3.26 -8.20
C ILE A 122 1.00 2.93 -9.16
N ARG A 123 1.20 3.75 -10.20
CA ARG A 123 2.31 3.59 -11.15
C ARG A 123 3.67 3.63 -10.45
N LEU A 124 3.92 4.68 -9.66
CA LEU A 124 5.17 4.82 -8.90
C LEU A 124 5.37 3.71 -7.88
N LEU A 125 4.31 3.28 -7.19
CA LEU A 125 4.39 2.17 -6.24
C LEU A 125 4.86 0.88 -6.93
N ARG A 126 4.31 0.57 -8.12
CA ARG A 126 4.73 -0.58 -8.93
C ARG A 126 6.18 -0.44 -9.37
N ASP A 127 6.52 0.64 -10.05
CA ASP A 127 7.83 0.83 -10.68
C ASP A 127 8.95 0.85 -9.62
N MET A 128 8.79 1.65 -8.56
CA MET A 128 9.79 1.75 -7.50
C MET A 128 9.93 0.46 -6.69
N SER A 129 8.85 -0.32 -6.53
CA SER A 129 8.94 -1.63 -5.88
C SER A 129 9.73 -2.63 -6.72
N ALA A 130 9.56 -2.62 -8.03
CA ALA A 130 10.32 -3.46 -8.96
C ALA A 130 11.81 -3.09 -8.94
N ASP A 131 12.13 -1.79 -8.97
CA ASP A 131 13.51 -1.30 -8.88
C ASP A 131 14.18 -1.72 -7.56
N ILE A 132 13.48 -1.57 -6.43
CA ILE A 132 13.99 -1.99 -5.12
C ILE A 132 14.24 -3.50 -5.12
N LEU A 133 13.27 -4.31 -5.57
CA LEU A 133 13.42 -5.76 -5.62
C LEU A 133 14.58 -6.21 -6.50
N ALA A 134 14.79 -5.56 -7.65
CA ALA A 134 15.91 -5.84 -8.54
C ALA A 134 17.27 -5.45 -7.93
N SER A 135 17.30 -4.44 -7.05
CA SER A 135 18.52 -3.99 -6.36
C SER A 135 18.89 -4.79 -5.12
N LEU A 136 17.93 -5.53 -4.54
CA LEU A 136 18.18 -6.33 -3.35
C LEU A 136 18.97 -7.59 -3.70
N PRO A 137 19.91 -8.02 -2.82
CA PRO A 137 20.66 -9.24 -3.05
C PRO A 137 19.70 -10.42 -3.09
N SER A 138 19.80 -11.24 -4.14
CA SER A 138 19.05 -12.49 -4.22
C SER A 138 19.44 -13.36 -3.02
N SER A 139 18.53 -13.54 -2.07
CA SER A 139 18.74 -14.44 -0.96
C SER A 139 18.94 -15.85 -1.52
N GLY A 140 20.16 -16.37 -1.39
CA GLY A 140 20.57 -17.71 -1.84
C GLY A 140 19.93 -18.85 -1.04
N SER A 141 18.65 -18.75 -0.70
CA SER A 141 17.90 -19.78 0.00
C SER A 141 17.22 -20.68 -1.03
N LYS A 142 17.76 -21.90 -1.18
CA LYS A 142 17.09 -23.02 -1.85
C LYS A 142 15.74 -23.27 -1.17
N CYS A 143 14.68 -22.59 -1.59
CA CYS A 143 13.33 -23.05 -1.30
C CYS A 143 13.14 -24.32 -2.14
N THR A 144 13.22 -25.48 -1.51
CA THR A 144 12.82 -26.75 -2.11
C THR A 144 11.41 -26.58 -2.64
N ARG A 145 11.27 -26.53 -3.97
CA ARG A 145 9.98 -26.65 -4.66
C ARG A 145 9.40 -28.02 -4.29
N SER A 146 8.64 -28.08 -3.21
CA SER A 146 7.70 -29.18 -2.99
C SER A 146 6.61 -29.03 -4.04
N THR A 147 6.80 -29.78 -5.13
CA THR A 147 5.80 -30.00 -6.16
C THR A 147 4.67 -30.78 -5.49
N ASN A 148 3.63 -30.09 -5.02
CA ASN A 148 2.34 -30.75 -4.80
C ASN A 148 1.57 -30.67 -6.10
N ILE A 149 1.77 -31.70 -6.92
CA ILE A 149 0.77 -32.17 -7.86
C ILE A 149 -0.42 -32.60 -6.99
N GLN A 150 -1.59 -31.99 -7.21
CA GLN A 150 -2.86 -32.63 -6.86
C GLN A 150 -3.73 -32.68 -8.11
N GLN A 151 -4.19 -33.89 -8.39
CA GLN A 151 -5.20 -34.25 -9.39
C GLN A 151 -6.58 -33.75 -8.96
#